data_AF-A0A935TWZ1-F1
#
_entry.id   AF-A0A935TWZ1-F1
#
_cell.length_a   1.000
_cell.length_b   1.000
_cell.length_c   1.000
_cell.angle_alpha   90.00
_cell.angle_beta   90.00
_cell.angle_gamma   90.00
#
_symmetry.space_group_name_H-M   'P 1'
#
loop_
_entity.id
_entity.type
_entity.pdbx_description
1 polymer ?
#
loop_
_entity_poly.entity_id
_entity_poly.type
_entity_poly.pdbx_seq_one_letter_code
_entity_poly.pdbx_strand_id
1 'polypeptide(L)'
;MASSVVSTEDVERTIVAFTKLDRRGDKKAMNKLAARLQREQPFLLQYAAQLRTEHGDMVGEASVFYATLMWAMFDRVRESTLPRLSQQNLADAEKAVTAALAEVPGLDDKPPYERMSEALWATQPNVYSKLRDLLTEDVKEDAMTAETCGHIVRPTQVVIEAFDAALTGRRPGELQGTVVATVKVGPNEPCPCGSEKKYKKCHGALA
;
A
#
# COMPACT_ATOMS: atom_id res chain seq x y z
N MET A 1 -15.07 -19.36 4.06
CA MET A 1 -13.66 -18.92 4.09
C MET A 1 -13.65 -17.42 3.86
N ALA A 2 -12.89 -16.65 4.64
CA ALA A 2 -12.94 -15.19 4.58
C ALA A 2 -12.59 -14.71 3.16
N SER A 3 -13.55 -14.07 2.50
CA SER A 3 -13.45 -13.58 1.11
C SER A 3 -12.29 -12.59 0.89
N SER A 4 -11.66 -12.09 1.97
CA SER A 4 -10.57 -11.11 1.94
C SER A 4 -9.16 -11.72 2.03
N VAL A 5 -9.01 -13.02 2.36
CA VAL A 5 -7.68 -13.63 2.55
C VAL A 5 -7.00 -13.80 1.20
N VAL A 6 -5.79 -13.23 1.07
CA VAL A 6 -4.98 -13.40 -0.15
C VAL A 6 -4.56 -14.86 -0.27
N SER A 7 -4.82 -15.49 -1.41
CA SER A 7 -4.47 -16.90 -1.63
C SER A 7 -2.95 -17.10 -1.71
N THR A 8 -2.48 -18.30 -1.39
CA THR A 8 -1.06 -18.67 -1.56
C THR A 8 -0.62 -18.52 -3.02
N GLU A 9 -1.49 -18.88 -3.98
CA GLU A 9 -1.23 -18.71 -5.41
C GLU A 9 -1.00 -17.23 -5.79
N ASP A 10 -1.82 -16.32 -5.26
CA ASP A 10 -1.69 -14.88 -5.53
C ASP A 10 -0.43 -14.29 -4.93
N VAL A 11 -0.06 -14.73 -3.72
CA VAL A 11 1.20 -14.37 -3.07
C VAL A 11 2.37 -14.80 -3.95
N GLU A 12 2.44 -16.08 -4.31
CA GLU A 12 3.52 -16.63 -5.14
C GLU A 12 3.61 -15.95 -6.50
N ARG A 13 2.47 -15.78 -7.18
CA ARG A 13 2.39 -15.10 -8.47
C ARG A 13 2.86 -13.65 -8.39
N THR A 14 2.64 -12.98 -7.26
CA THR A 14 3.14 -11.62 -7.02
C THR A 14 4.64 -11.60 -6.86
N ILE A 15 5.18 -12.47 -6.04
CA ILE A 15 6.63 -12.57 -5.83
C ILE A 15 7.34 -12.90 -7.14
N VAL A 16 6.88 -13.91 -7.88
CA VAL A 16 7.46 -14.27 -9.18
C VAL A 16 7.44 -13.10 -10.16
N ALA A 17 6.37 -12.31 -10.18
CA ALA A 17 6.28 -11.12 -11.04
C ALA A 17 7.30 -10.05 -10.63
N PHE A 18 7.43 -9.74 -9.33
CA PHE A 18 8.38 -8.76 -8.81
C PHE A 18 9.83 -9.20 -9.01
N THR A 19 10.17 -10.45 -8.68
CA THR A 19 11.51 -11.01 -8.90
C THR A 19 11.89 -10.99 -10.39
N LYS A 20 10.95 -11.25 -11.30
CA LYS A 20 11.20 -11.15 -12.75
C LYS A 20 11.45 -9.71 -13.20
N LEU A 21 10.73 -8.75 -12.62
CA LEU A 21 10.91 -7.33 -12.93
C LEU A 21 12.27 -6.83 -12.44
N ASP A 22 12.63 -7.20 -11.21
CA ASP A 22 13.90 -6.85 -10.59
C ASP A 22 15.11 -7.43 -11.36
N ARG A 23 15.12 -8.74 -11.61
CA ARG A 23 16.19 -9.40 -12.40
C ARG A 23 16.39 -8.82 -13.80
N ARG A 24 15.33 -8.28 -14.40
CA ARG A 24 15.40 -7.64 -15.73
C ARG A 24 15.94 -6.21 -15.66
N GLY A 25 15.95 -5.59 -14.48
CA GLY A 25 16.28 -4.19 -14.32
C GLY A 25 15.33 -3.26 -15.09
N ASP A 26 14.06 -3.66 -15.27
CA ASP A 26 13.09 -2.90 -16.06
C ASP A 26 12.59 -1.66 -15.29
N LYS A 27 13.44 -0.63 -15.27
CA LYS A 27 13.15 0.66 -14.61
C LYS A 27 11.85 1.29 -15.10
N LYS A 28 11.47 1.06 -16.36
CA LYS A 28 10.22 1.61 -16.92
C LYS A 28 9.01 0.94 -16.29
N ALA A 29 9.04 -0.38 -16.13
CA ALA A 29 7.98 -1.11 -15.45
C ALA A 29 7.89 -0.74 -13.96
N MET A 30 9.03 -0.63 -13.26
CA MET A 30 9.07 -0.20 -11.86
C MET A 30 8.50 1.21 -11.67
N ASN A 31 8.90 2.17 -12.52
CA ASN A 31 8.35 3.54 -12.46
C ASN A 31 6.85 3.58 -12.74
N LYS A 32 6.34 2.72 -13.64
CA LYS A 32 4.91 2.62 -13.91
C LYS A 32 4.14 2.07 -12.70
N LEU A 33 4.70 1.09 -11.98
CA LEU A 33 4.12 0.58 -10.75
C LEU A 33 4.08 1.65 -9.66
N ALA A 34 5.20 2.36 -9.43
CA ALA A 34 5.26 3.45 -8.46
C ALA A 34 4.24 4.56 -8.77
N ALA A 35 4.11 4.97 -10.04
CA ALA A 35 3.12 5.97 -10.45
C ALA A 35 1.66 5.48 -10.29
N ARG A 36 1.41 4.19 -10.55
CA ARG A 36 0.09 3.59 -10.32
C ARG A 36 -0.24 3.57 -8.83
N LEU A 37 0.70 3.12 -8.00
CA LEU A 37 0.56 3.11 -6.56
C LEU A 37 0.30 4.53 -6.02
N GLN A 38 1.04 5.53 -6.48
CA GLN A 38 0.83 6.92 -6.05
C GLN A 38 -0.59 7.42 -6.37
N ARG A 39 -1.15 7.03 -7.51
CA ARG A 39 -2.52 7.41 -7.90
C ARG A 39 -3.58 6.64 -7.11
N GLU A 40 -3.36 5.35 -6.87
CA GLU A 40 -4.35 4.47 -6.25
C GLU A 40 -4.30 4.57 -4.73
N GLN A 41 -3.10 4.71 -4.15
CA GLN A 41 -2.81 4.68 -2.71
C GLN A 41 -1.81 5.79 -2.29
N PRO A 42 -2.15 7.08 -2.47
CA PRO A 42 -1.24 8.19 -2.15
C PRO A 42 -0.85 8.23 -0.66
N PHE A 43 -1.80 7.96 0.25
CA PHE A 43 -1.55 7.99 1.69
C PHE A 43 -0.67 6.82 2.16
N LEU A 44 -0.80 5.65 1.52
CA LEU A 44 0.11 4.52 1.76
C LEU A 44 1.54 4.90 1.36
N LEU A 45 1.72 5.51 0.19
CA LEU A 45 3.03 5.94 -0.27
C LEU A 45 3.62 7.05 0.63
N GLN A 46 2.78 7.97 1.11
CA GLN A 46 3.20 8.99 2.08
C GLN A 46 3.62 8.37 3.42
N TYR A 47 2.86 7.40 3.93
CA TYR A 47 3.19 6.66 5.15
C TYR A 47 4.53 5.94 5.03
N ALA A 48 4.77 5.24 3.91
CA ALA A 48 6.07 4.62 3.64
C ALA A 48 7.20 5.65 3.49
N ALA A 49 6.94 6.79 2.84
CA ALA A 49 7.94 7.84 2.63
C ALA A 49 8.31 8.59 3.92
N GLN A 50 7.44 8.62 4.93
CA GLN A 50 7.72 9.23 6.23
C GLN A 50 8.90 8.53 6.93
N LEU A 51 9.00 7.21 6.81
CA LEU A 51 10.08 6.41 7.40
C LEU A 51 11.46 6.79 6.85
N ARG A 52 11.53 7.33 5.62
CA ARG A 52 12.77 7.88 5.09
C ARG A 52 13.28 9.05 5.92
N THR A 53 12.37 9.93 6.33
CA THR A 53 12.71 11.11 7.15
C THR A 53 13.15 10.69 8.56
N GLU A 54 12.54 9.62 9.08
CA GLU A 54 12.78 9.15 10.45
C GLU A 54 14.04 8.26 10.57
N HIS A 55 14.33 7.47 9.53
CA HIS A 55 15.32 6.39 9.61
C HIS A 55 16.29 6.33 8.41
N GLY A 56 16.22 7.27 7.47
CA GLY A 56 17.14 7.38 6.34
C GLY A 56 16.71 6.65 5.07
N ASP A 57 17.52 6.80 4.01
CA ASP A 57 17.15 6.39 2.65
C ASP A 57 16.90 4.89 2.51
N MET A 58 17.76 4.04 3.09
CA MET A 58 17.60 2.57 3.00
C MET A 58 16.27 2.09 3.60
N VAL A 59 15.90 2.62 4.78
CA VAL A 59 14.63 2.29 5.42
C VAL A 59 13.45 2.83 4.61
N GLY A 60 13.57 4.04 4.07
CA GLY A 60 12.57 4.63 3.18
C GLY A 60 12.31 3.81 1.92
N GLU A 61 13.37 3.39 1.24
CA GLU A 61 13.30 2.57 0.02
C GLU A 61 12.68 1.20 0.32
N ALA A 62 13.14 0.53 1.37
CA ALA A 62 12.58 -0.75 1.80
C ALA A 62 11.09 -0.61 2.18
N SER A 63 10.71 0.44 2.90
CA SER A 63 9.31 0.70 3.26
C SER A 63 8.42 0.88 2.04
N VAL A 64 8.88 1.64 1.03
CA VAL A 64 8.13 1.82 -0.22
C VAL A 64 8.04 0.50 -0.99
N PHE A 65 9.11 -0.28 -1.04
CA PHE A 65 9.12 -1.59 -1.68
C PHE A 65 8.10 -2.54 -1.05
N TYR A 66 8.14 -2.72 0.27
CA TYR A 66 7.23 -3.61 0.99
C TYR A 66 5.78 -3.12 0.94
N ALA A 67 5.53 -1.81 1.03
CA ALA A 67 4.19 -1.25 0.83
C ALA A 67 3.64 -1.53 -0.58
N THR A 68 4.49 -1.40 -1.61
CA THR A 68 4.14 -1.71 -3.00
C THR A 68 3.84 -3.19 -3.17
N LEU A 69 4.67 -4.05 -2.55
CA LEU A 69 4.52 -5.49 -2.61
C LEU A 69 3.20 -5.94 -1.96
N MET A 70 2.89 -5.43 -0.76
CA MET A 70 1.63 -5.73 -0.07
C MET A 70 0.43 -5.25 -0.90
N TRP A 71 0.45 -4.01 -1.38
CA TRP A 71 -0.61 -3.51 -2.26
C TRP A 71 -0.82 -4.41 -3.47
N ALA A 72 0.25 -4.85 -4.14
CA ALA A 72 0.14 -5.73 -5.31
C ALA A 72 -0.44 -7.12 -4.98
N MET A 73 -0.16 -7.67 -3.79
CA MET A 73 -0.75 -8.93 -3.33
C MET A 73 -2.28 -8.79 -3.15
N PHE A 74 -2.73 -7.70 -2.52
CA PHE A 74 -4.16 -7.43 -2.34
C PHE A 74 -4.86 -7.06 -3.66
N ASP A 75 -4.18 -6.34 -4.57
CA ASP A 75 -4.74 -5.85 -5.83
C ASP A 75 -5.10 -7.00 -6.78
N ARG A 76 -4.37 -8.11 -6.71
CA ARG A 76 -4.62 -9.29 -7.54
C ARG A 76 -5.93 -10.01 -7.24
N VAL A 77 -6.47 -9.85 -6.04
CA VAL A 77 -7.62 -10.63 -5.55
C VAL A 77 -8.94 -10.08 -6.11
N ARG A 78 -8.95 -8.92 -6.75
CA ARG A 78 -10.19 -8.25 -7.17
C ARG A 78 -10.30 -8.04 -8.66
N GLU A 79 -11.51 -8.24 -9.17
CA GLU A 79 -11.93 -7.79 -10.51
C GLU A 79 -12.03 -6.25 -10.61
N SER A 80 -12.07 -5.57 -9.47
CA SER A 80 -12.28 -4.13 -9.34
C SER A 80 -11.23 -3.49 -8.43
N THR A 81 -10.91 -2.22 -8.64
CA THR A 81 -9.87 -1.49 -7.88
C THR A 81 -10.01 -1.62 -6.37
N LEU A 82 -8.90 -1.87 -5.68
CA LEU A 82 -8.82 -1.84 -4.22
C LEU A 82 -9.41 -0.56 -3.62
N PRO A 83 -10.01 -0.63 -2.42
CA PRO A 83 -10.34 0.58 -1.69
C PRO A 83 -9.07 1.39 -1.46
N ARG A 84 -9.15 2.70 -1.64
CA ARG A 84 -8.05 3.61 -1.30
C ARG A 84 -7.95 3.69 0.23
N LEU A 85 -6.76 3.47 0.76
CA LEU A 85 -6.47 3.69 2.17
C LEU A 85 -6.37 5.19 2.43
N SER A 86 -7.07 5.66 3.46
CA SER A 86 -6.93 7.01 4.01
C SER A 86 -5.85 7.04 5.10
N GLN A 87 -5.43 8.25 5.48
CA GLN A 87 -4.58 8.45 6.66
C GLN A 87 -5.21 7.90 7.94
N GLN A 88 -6.54 8.01 8.10
CA GLN A 88 -7.26 7.46 9.25
C GLN A 88 -7.21 5.93 9.25
N ASN A 89 -7.36 5.28 8.09
CA ASN A 89 -7.27 3.82 8.02
C ASN A 89 -5.91 3.29 8.47
N LEU A 90 -4.84 3.98 8.07
CA LEU A 90 -3.46 3.65 8.49
C LEU A 90 -3.26 3.90 9.98
N ALA A 91 -3.74 5.03 10.51
CA ALA A 91 -3.64 5.34 11.95
C ALA A 91 -4.42 4.34 12.83
N ASP A 92 -5.58 3.88 12.39
CA ASP A 92 -6.35 2.87 13.13
C ASP A 92 -5.71 1.48 13.03
N ALA A 93 -5.12 1.14 11.88
CA ALA A 93 -4.32 -0.07 11.73
C ALA A 93 -3.07 -0.02 12.62
N GLU A 94 -2.38 1.11 12.70
CA GLU A 94 -1.25 1.35 13.59
C GLU A 94 -1.61 1.05 15.05
N LYS A 95 -2.75 1.59 15.52
CA LYS A 95 -3.24 1.34 16.89
C LYS A 95 -3.55 -0.15 17.11
N ALA A 96 -4.21 -0.79 16.16
CA ALA A 96 -4.56 -2.21 16.27
C ALA A 96 -3.31 -3.12 16.28
N VAL A 97 -2.35 -2.85 15.40
CA VAL A 97 -1.07 -3.57 15.37
C VAL A 97 -0.32 -3.35 16.68
N THR A 98 -0.24 -2.12 17.17
CA THR A 98 0.41 -1.80 18.46
C THR A 98 -0.21 -2.58 19.62
N ALA A 99 -1.54 -2.58 19.71
CA ALA A 99 -2.24 -3.33 20.75
C ALA A 99 -1.98 -4.83 20.63
N ALA A 100 -2.05 -5.39 19.41
CA ALA A 100 -1.82 -6.82 19.20
C ALA A 100 -0.38 -7.26 19.50
N LEU A 101 0.61 -6.39 19.25
CA LEU A 101 2.01 -6.66 19.56
C LEU A 101 2.32 -6.53 21.06
N ALA A 102 1.64 -5.62 21.78
CA ALA A 102 1.80 -5.46 23.23
C ALA A 102 1.41 -6.72 24.03
N GLU A 103 0.53 -7.56 23.47
CA GLU A 103 0.11 -8.84 24.07
C GLU A 103 1.13 -9.97 23.85
N VAL A 104 2.23 -9.75 23.12
CA VAL A 104 3.24 -10.78 22.83
C VAL A 104 4.40 -10.68 23.83
N PRO A 105 4.56 -11.63 24.77
CA PRO A 105 5.67 -11.58 25.73
C PRO A 105 7.03 -11.72 25.05
N GLY A 106 8.01 -10.91 25.47
CA GLY A 106 9.38 -10.97 24.97
C GLY A 106 9.52 -10.63 23.48
N LEU A 107 8.61 -9.84 22.92
CA LEU A 107 8.62 -9.50 21.50
C LEU A 107 9.93 -8.81 21.07
N ASP A 108 10.43 -7.88 21.88
CA ASP A 108 11.64 -7.11 21.54
C ASP A 108 12.92 -7.96 21.58
N ASP A 109 12.92 -9.06 22.34
CA ASP A 109 14.03 -10.01 22.41
C ASP A 109 14.10 -10.92 21.16
N LYS A 110 13.02 -10.97 20.37
CA LYS A 110 12.98 -11.73 19.12
C LYS A 110 13.67 -10.98 17.99
N PRO A 111 14.23 -11.73 17.02
CA PRO A 111 14.73 -11.11 15.81
C PRO A 111 13.59 -10.37 15.08
N PRO A 112 13.89 -9.26 14.38
CA PRO A 112 12.88 -8.40 13.73
C PRO A 112 11.84 -9.14 12.88
N TYR A 113 12.25 -10.15 12.11
CA TYR A 113 11.36 -10.95 11.25
C TYR A 113 10.40 -11.86 12.03
N GLU A 114 10.57 -12.03 13.34
CA GLU A 114 9.65 -12.74 14.24
C GLU A 114 8.79 -11.81 15.10
N ARG A 115 8.90 -10.49 14.93
CA ARG A 115 8.17 -9.49 15.74
C ARG A 115 6.73 -9.28 15.23
N MET A 116 5.95 -10.35 15.28
CA MET A 116 4.56 -10.41 14.81
C MET A 116 3.68 -11.09 15.86
N SER A 117 2.38 -10.78 15.90
CA SER A 117 1.42 -11.44 16.78
C SER A 117 0.63 -12.53 16.05
N GLU A 118 0.28 -13.60 16.77
CA GLU A 118 -0.56 -14.67 16.24
C GLU A 118 -1.96 -14.16 15.83
N ALA A 119 -2.49 -13.18 16.55
CA ALA A 119 -3.77 -12.55 16.24
C ALA A 119 -3.75 -11.84 14.88
N LEU A 120 -2.68 -11.11 14.57
CA LEU A 120 -2.50 -10.48 13.26
C LEU A 120 -2.25 -11.53 12.18
N TRP A 121 -1.44 -12.55 12.47
CA TRP A 121 -1.19 -13.65 11.54
C TRP A 121 -2.48 -14.34 11.09
N ALA A 122 -3.41 -14.55 12.02
CA ALA A 122 -4.68 -15.21 11.75
C ALA A 122 -5.57 -14.45 10.74
N THR A 123 -5.39 -13.13 10.56
CA THR A 123 -6.19 -12.36 9.59
C THR A 123 -5.72 -12.58 8.15
N GLN A 124 -4.40 -12.72 7.93
CA GLN A 124 -3.80 -12.85 6.60
C GLN A 124 -2.63 -13.84 6.58
N PRO A 125 -2.87 -15.14 6.88
CA PRO A 125 -1.80 -16.10 7.18
C PRO A 125 -0.80 -16.30 6.04
N ASN A 126 -1.26 -16.26 4.79
CA ASN A 126 -0.40 -16.44 3.62
C ASN A 126 0.54 -15.24 3.41
N VAL A 127 0.05 -14.03 3.66
CA VAL A 127 0.83 -12.79 3.53
C VAL A 127 1.87 -12.72 4.64
N TYR A 128 1.47 -12.98 5.89
CA TYR A 128 2.37 -12.99 7.03
C TYR A 128 3.45 -14.07 6.93
N SER A 129 3.09 -15.29 6.49
CA SER A 129 4.07 -16.34 6.21
C SER A 129 5.12 -15.87 5.23
N LYS A 130 4.68 -15.31 4.10
CA LYS A 130 5.63 -14.87 3.09
C LYS A 130 6.45 -13.66 3.53
N LEU A 131 5.87 -12.71 4.27
CA LEU A 131 6.60 -11.57 4.82
C LEU A 131 7.73 -12.02 5.74
N ARG A 132 7.45 -12.95 6.66
CA ARG A 132 8.48 -13.51 7.54
C ARG A 132 9.59 -14.17 6.72
N ASP A 133 9.23 -14.99 5.74
CA ASP A 133 10.22 -15.70 4.92
C ASP A 133 11.11 -14.74 4.15
N LEU A 134 10.53 -13.71 3.49
CA LEU A 134 11.27 -12.68 2.77
C LEU A 134 12.22 -11.90 3.67
N LEU A 135 11.73 -11.39 4.80
CA LEU A 135 12.57 -10.64 5.74
C LEU A 135 13.70 -11.52 6.32
N THR A 136 13.41 -12.80 6.54
CA THR A 136 14.42 -13.77 6.99
C THR A 136 15.48 -14.01 5.93
N GLU A 137 15.08 -14.19 4.66
CA GLU A 137 15.97 -14.35 3.51
C GLU A 137 16.81 -13.09 3.28
N ASP A 138 16.19 -11.91 3.24
CA ASP A 138 16.88 -10.63 3.02
C ASP A 138 17.96 -10.36 4.06
N VAL A 139 17.70 -10.70 5.33
CA VAL A 139 18.70 -10.58 6.41
C VAL A 139 19.79 -11.65 6.31
N LYS A 140 19.44 -12.89 5.92
CA LYS A 140 20.42 -13.98 5.75
C LYS A 140 21.36 -13.76 4.56
N GLU A 141 20.87 -13.14 3.49
CA GLU A 141 21.61 -12.88 2.26
C GLU A 141 22.35 -11.52 2.29
N ASP A 142 22.35 -10.82 3.42
CA ASP A 142 22.89 -9.45 3.58
C ASP A 142 22.30 -8.43 2.57
N ALA A 143 21.12 -8.73 2.01
CA ALA A 143 20.38 -7.81 1.14
C ALA A 143 19.81 -6.62 1.95
N MET A 144 19.58 -6.82 3.25
CA MET A 144 19.11 -5.80 4.19
C MET A 144 19.60 -6.09 5.61
N THR A 145 19.89 -5.05 6.41
CA THR A 145 20.32 -5.22 7.79
C THR A 145 19.16 -5.59 8.72
N ALA A 146 19.47 -6.26 9.84
CA ALA A 146 18.47 -6.53 10.89
C ALA A 146 17.88 -5.22 11.47
N GLU A 147 18.67 -4.15 11.56
CA GLU A 147 18.20 -2.83 12.00
C GLU A 147 17.14 -2.28 11.05
N THR A 148 17.42 -2.26 9.73
CA THR A 148 16.44 -1.84 8.71
C THR A 148 15.18 -2.70 8.80
N CYS A 149 15.33 -4.03 8.92
CA CYS A 149 14.21 -4.94 9.13
C CYS A 149 13.37 -4.57 10.37
N GLY A 150 14.02 -4.17 11.47
CA GLY A 150 13.37 -3.72 12.71
C GLY A 150 12.49 -2.48 12.52
N HIS A 151 12.87 -1.58 11.61
CA HIS A 151 12.11 -0.38 11.30
C HIS A 151 10.96 -0.61 10.32
N ILE A 152 11.09 -1.54 9.37
CA ILE A 152 10.06 -1.75 8.34
C ILE A 152 9.01 -2.81 8.68
N VAL A 153 9.31 -3.73 9.59
CA VAL A 153 8.40 -4.86 9.89
C VAL A 153 7.07 -4.35 10.41
N ARG A 154 7.07 -3.41 11.37
CA ARG A 154 5.85 -2.86 11.97
C ARG A 154 5.03 -2.04 10.97
N PRO A 155 5.60 -1.08 10.21
CA PRO A 155 4.87 -0.43 9.12
C PRO A 155 4.25 -1.40 8.11
N THR A 156 4.95 -2.48 7.76
CA THR A 156 4.41 -3.48 6.83
C THR A 156 3.19 -4.20 7.41
N GLN A 157 3.21 -4.56 8.70
CA GLN A 157 2.04 -5.13 9.40
C GLN A 157 0.84 -4.18 9.40
N VAL A 158 1.09 -2.88 9.53
CA VAL A 158 0.05 -1.83 9.47
C VAL A 158 -0.59 -1.77 8.10
N VAL A 159 0.19 -1.89 7.02
CA VAL A 159 -0.34 -1.95 5.65
C VAL A 159 -1.23 -3.17 5.45
N ILE A 160 -0.81 -4.34 5.93
CA ILE A 160 -1.59 -5.58 5.83
C ILE A 160 -2.93 -5.44 6.56
N GLU A 161 -2.89 -4.98 7.82
CA GLU A 161 -4.09 -4.80 8.64
C GLU A 161 -5.01 -3.68 8.10
N ALA A 162 -4.45 -2.64 7.47
CA ALA A 162 -5.24 -1.59 6.83
C ALA A 162 -6.01 -2.11 5.61
N PHE A 163 -5.35 -2.89 4.73
CA PHE A 163 -6.02 -3.49 3.58
C PHE A 163 -7.04 -4.55 4.01
N ASP A 164 -6.69 -5.45 4.92
CA ASP A 164 -7.64 -6.46 5.39
C ASP A 164 -8.88 -5.81 6.01
N ALA A 165 -8.70 -4.84 6.93
CA ALA A 165 -9.81 -4.15 7.56
C ALA A 165 -10.70 -3.40 6.56
N ALA A 166 -10.11 -2.80 5.52
CA ALA A 166 -10.84 -2.12 4.46
C ALA A 166 -11.64 -3.11 3.59
N LEU A 167 -11.13 -4.31 3.35
CA LEU A 167 -11.80 -5.35 2.56
C LEU A 167 -12.89 -6.09 3.34
N THR A 168 -12.70 -6.30 4.64
CA THR A 168 -13.69 -6.96 5.51
C THR A 168 -14.75 -6.00 6.05
N GLY A 169 -14.66 -4.70 5.75
CA GLY A 169 -15.53 -3.67 6.31
C GLY A 169 -15.38 -3.49 7.82
N ARG A 170 -14.27 -3.93 8.42
CA ARG A 170 -13.99 -3.77 9.87
C ARG A 170 -13.74 -2.31 10.24
N ARG A 171 -13.40 -1.47 9.25
CA ARG A 171 -13.25 -0.02 9.39
C ARG A 171 -13.91 0.64 8.18
N PRO A 172 -14.47 1.86 8.31
CA PRO A 172 -14.92 2.62 7.16
C PRO A 172 -13.71 2.86 6.24
N GLY A 173 -13.61 2.07 5.17
CA GLY A 173 -12.77 2.45 4.03
C GLY A 173 -13.40 3.69 3.43
N GLU A 174 -12.61 4.73 3.17
CA GLU A 174 -13.11 5.87 2.43
C GLU A 174 -13.46 5.35 1.03
N LEU A 175 -14.74 5.09 0.78
CA LEU A 175 -15.26 4.85 -0.57
C LEU A 175 -15.02 6.16 -1.31
N GLN A 176 -13.85 6.27 -1.94
CA GLN A 176 -13.56 7.37 -2.84
C GLN A 176 -14.58 7.24 -3.97
N GLY A 177 -15.62 8.07 -3.88
CA GLY A 177 -16.62 8.18 -4.92
C GLY A 177 -15.92 8.38 -6.25
N THR A 178 -16.52 7.87 -7.33
CA THR A 178 -16.08 8.13 -8.69
C THR A 178 -15.71 9.61 -8.78
N VAL A 179 -14.46 9.93 -9.13
CA VAL A 179 -14.10 11.30 -9.48
C VAL A 179 -14.99 11.61 -10.68
N VAL A 180 -16.10 12.31 -10.43
CA VAL A 180 -16.91 12.87 -11.50
C VAL A 180 -15.97 13.87 -12.14
N ALA A 181 -15.37 13.47 -13.27
CA ALA A 181 -14.71 14.43 -14.13
C ALA A 181 -15.71 15.56 -14.31
N THR A 182 -15.38 16.76 -13.84
CA THR A 182 -16.14 17.95 -14.19
C THR A 182 -16.34 17.88 -15.69
N VAL A 183 -17.59 17.92 -16.13
CA VAL A 183 -17.97 17.78 -17.54
C VAL A 183 -16.99 18.61 -18.35
N LYS A 184 -16.16 17.95 -19.18
CA LYS A 184 -15.19 18.65 -20.00
C LYS A 184 -15.97 19.48 -21.00
N VAL A 185 -16.15 20.76 -20.68
CA VAL A 185 -16.79 21.72 -21.58
C VAL A 185 -15.80 22.01 -22.69
N GLY A 186 -16.11 21.57 -23.90
CA GLY A 186 -15.33 21.86 -25.10
C GLY A 186 -15.27 23.38 -25.34
N PRO A 187 -14.17 23.92 -25.91
CA PRO A 187 -14.01 25.36 -26.13
C PRO A 187 -15.17 26.04 -26.91
N ASN A 188 -15.90 25.28 -27.73
CA ASN A 188 -17.02 25.78 -28.52
C ASN A 188 -18.41 25.54 -27.91
N GLU A 189 -18.52 24.79 -26.81
CA GLU A 189 -19.80 24.49 -26.14
C GLU A 189 -20.32 25.71 -25.37
N PRO A 190 -21.65 25.79 -25.09
CA PRO A 190 -22.21 26.83 -24.24
C PRO A 190 -21.53 26.86 -22.87
N CYS A 191 -21.23 28.06 -22.38
CA CYS A 191 -20.56 28.23 -21.11
C CYS A 191 -21.53 27.89 -19.96
N PRO A 192 -21.14 27.04 -18.99
CA PRO A 192 -22.02 26.57 -17.93
C PRO A 192 -22.43 27.66 -16.92
N CYS A 193 -21.90 28.88 -17.04
CA CYS A 193 -22.28 30.03 -16.20
C CYS A 193 -23.59 30.72 -16.63
N GLY A 194 -24.31 30.18 -17.62
CA GLY A 194 -25.57 30.74 -18.10
C GLY A 194 -25.45 32.01 -18.96
N SER A 195 -24.24 32.32 -19.47
CA SER A 195 -24.00 33.54 -20.25
C SER A 195 -24.39 33.44 -21.73
N GLU A 196 -24.88 32.29 -22.18
CA GLU A 196 -25.15 31.91 -23.59
C GLU A 196 -23.92 31.98 -24.53
N LYS A 197 -22.76 32.42 -24.04
CA LYS A 197 -21.51 32.50 -24.81
C LYS A 197 -20.84 31.13 -24.90
N LYS A 198 -20.06 30.90 -25.97
CA LYS A 198 -19.15 29.73 -26.07
C LYS A 198 -18.11 29.79 -24.95
N TYR A 199 -17.72 28.65 -24.38
CA TYR A 199 -16.78 28.55 -23.25
C TYR A 199 -15.50 29.35 -23.49
N LYS A 200 -14.86 29.22 -24.66
CA LYS A 200 -13.64 29.98 -25.02
C LYS A 200 -13.78 31.50 -25.10
N LYS A 201 -15.02 32.01 -25.15
CA LYS A 201 -15.36 33.44 -25.17
C LYS A 201 -15.88 33.95 -23.82
N CYS A 202 -15.78 33.12 -22.78
CA CYS A 202 -16.23 33.43 -21.44
C CYS A 202 -15.18 32.91 -20.44
N HIS A 203 -15.48 31.86 -19.67
CA HIS A 203 -14.56 31.32 -18.66
C HIS A 203 -13.36 30.56 -19.22
N GLY A 204 -13.38 30.18 -20.50
CA GLY A 204 -12.25 29.61 -21.23
C GLY A 204 -11.46 30.64 -22.03
N ALA A 205 -11.72 31.93 -21.83
CA ALA A 205 -10.90 32.98 -22.43
C ALA A 205 -9.56 33.03 -21.69
N LEU A 206 -8.49 32.64 -22.37
CA LEU A 206 -7.14 32.93 -21.90
C LEU A 206 -6.93 34.44 -22.07
N ALA A 207 -6.77 35.15 -20.96
CA ALA A 207 -6.37 36.55 -20.95
C ALA A 207 -4.93 36.71 -21.42
#